data_AF-A0ABD0PD32-F1
#
_entry.id   AF-A0ABD0PD32-F1
#
_cell.length_a   1.000
_cell.length_b   1.000
_cell.length_c   1.000
_cell.angle_alpha   90.00
_cell.angle_beta   90.00
_cell.angle_gamma   90.00
#
_symmetry.space_group_name_H-M   'P 1'
#
loop_
_entity.id
_entity.type
_entity.pdbx_description
1 polymer ?
#
loop_
_entity_poly.entity_id
_entity_poly.type
_entity_poly.pdbx_seq_one_letter_code
_entity_poly.pdbx_strand_id
1 'polypeptide(L)'
;KGQPALHAMVCVPTTSDLQLLLKDAHGGGPQEPRHKDHLKHLRRHKSGPEEPACTVRGVWPLPLPSVLSHCSRLTLGWVQQADFSLAAGRGEALAFISVSGLLHMILQQPQEQRGVVLLRNPSSL
;
A
#
# COMPACT_ATOMS: atom_id res chain seq x y z
N LYS A 1 13.50 10.08 1.23
CA LYS A 1 13.89 9.30 0.03
C LYS A 1 12.67 8.58 -0.50
N GLY A 2 12.38 8.68 -1.79
CA GLY A 2 11.24 7.98 -2.39
C GLY A 2 10.83 8.65 -3.68
N GLN A 3 10.60 7.84 -4.71
CA GLN A 3 9.96 8.26 -5.94
C GLN A 3 8.58 7.62 -5.94
N PRO A 4 7.51 8.39 -5.72
CA PRO A 4 6.16 7.84 -5.71
C PRO A 4 5.84 7.32 -7.13
N ALA A 5 5.17 6.18 -7.18
CA ALA A 5 4.73 5.57 -8.43
C ALA A 5 3.22 5.74 -8.62
N LEU A 6 2.78 5.66 -9.87
CA LEU A 6 1.36 5.57 -10.21
C LEU A 6 0.71 4.37 -9.50
N HIS A 7 -0.50 4.56 -8.99
CA HIS A 7 -1.26 3.56 -8.24
C HIS A 7 -0.60 3.07 -6.94
N ALA A 8 0.35 3.84 -6.38
CA ALA A 8 0.83 3.60 -5.04
C ALA A 8 -0.32 3.68 -4.01
N MET A 9 -0.19 2.89 -2.95
CA MET A 9 -1.16 2.86 -1.85
C MET A 9 -0.74 3.83 -0.75
N VAL A 10 -1.73 4.53 -0.21
CA VAL A 10 -1.57 5.35 0.99
C VAL A 10 -2.00 4.52 2.20
N CYS A 11 -1.13 4.37 3.19
CA CYS A 11 -1.34 3.52 4.35
C CYS A 11 -1.26 4.29 5.67
N VAL A 12 -2.07 3.87 6.64
CA VAL A 12 -2.04 4.38 8.01
C VAL A 12 -0.76 3.89 8.70
N PRO A 13 0.08 4.78 9.24
CA PRO A 13 1.23 4.36 10.03
C PRO A 13 0.79 3.83 11.39
N THR A 14 1.46 2.78 11.87
CA THR A 14 1.33 2.32 13.26
C THR A 14 2.18 3.16 14.20
N THR A 15 1.93 3.07 15.51
CA THR A 15 2.75 3.76 16.53
C THR A 15 4.23 3.37 16.45
N SER A 16 4.53 2.10 16.13
CA SER A 16 5.91 1.64 15.91
C SER A 16 6.55 2.26 14.66
N ASP A 17 5.77 2.43 13.58
CA ASP A 17 6.28 3.06 12.35
C ASP A 17 6.67 4.52 12.62
N LEU A 18 5.83 5.23 13.37
CA LEU A 18 6.07 6.62 13.75
C LEU A 18 7.30 6.78 14.66
N GLN A 19 7.48 5.89 15.63
CA GLN A 19 8.68 5.87 16.48
C GLN A 19 9.94 5.59 15.68
N LEU A 20 9.87 4.71 14.68
CA LEU A 20 10.98 4.42 13.78
C LEU A 20 11.37 5.65 12.97
N LEU A 21 10.39 6.37 12.42
CA LEU A 21 10.61 7.60 11.66
C LEU A 21 11.22 8.73 12.51
N LEU A 22 10.86 8.82 13.80
CA LEU A 22 11.50 9.77 14.72
C LEU A 22 12.94 9.40 15.03
N LYS A 23 13.22 8.12 15.22
CA LYS A 23 14.53 7.62 15.61
C LYS A 23 15.54 7.76 14.48
N ASP A 24 15.11 7.55 13.24
CA ASP A 24 15.96 7.65 12.05
C ASP A 24 15.28 8.44 10.94
N ALA A 25 15.48 9.76 10.96
CA ALA A 25 14.95 10.66 9.95
C ALA A 25 15.49 10.39 8.53
N HIS A 26 16.64 9.72 8.40
CA HIS A 26 17.27 9.40 7.12
C HIS A 26 17.08 7.93 6.71
N GLY A 27 16.46 7.13 7.58
CA GLY A 27 16.18 5.72 7.40
C GLY A 27 15.10 5.44 6.37
N GLY A 28 15.06 4.19 5.91
CA GLY A 28 13.94 3.69 5.11
C GLY A 28 12.68 3.53 5.95
N GLY A 29 11.52 3.58 5.30
CA GLY A 29 10.27 3.18 5.93
C GLY A 29 10.28 1.70 6.32
N PRO A 30 9.31 1.29 7.15
CA PRO A 30 9.20 -0.11 7.56
C PRO A 30 8.85 -1.01 6.36
N GLN A 31 9.43 -2.21 6.32
CA GLN A 31 9.22 -3.15 5.22
C GLN A 31 7.91 -3.93 5.37
N GLU A 32 7.22 -4.19 4.25
CA GLU A 32 6.02 -5.03 4.24
C GLU A 32 6.38 -6.53 4.26
N PRO A 33 5.75 -7.34 5.14
CA PRO A 33 5.93 -8.79 5.12
C PRO A 33 5.36 -9.41 3.83
N ARG A 34 6.00 -10.48 3.36
CA ARG A 34 5.51 -11.21 2.18
C ARG A 34 4.20 -11.93 2.48
N HIS A 35 3.16 -11.62 1.71
CA HIS A 35 1.88 -12.32 1.78
C HIS A 35 1.97 -13.75 1.21
N LYS A 36 1.12 -14.64 1.73
CA LYS A 36 0.91 -15.97 1.17
C LYS A 36 0.11 -15.87 -0.13
N ASP A 37 0.64 -16.40 -1.22
CA ASP A 37 -0.10 -16.47 -2.50
C ASP A 37 -1.13 -17.62 -2.42
N HIS A 38 -2.38 -17.26 -2.18
CA HIS A 38 -3.50 -18.20 -2.04
C HIS A 38 -3.92 -18.83 -3.39
N LEU A 39 -3.53 -18.25 -4.53
CA LEU A 39 -3.84 -18.78 -5.87
C LEU A 39 -2.83 -19.84 -6.33
N LYS A 40 -1.76 -20.09 -5.58
CA LYS A 40 -0.71 -21.07 -5.96
C LYS A 40 -1.27 -22.46 -6.25
N HIS A 41 -2.25 -22.92 -5.47
CA HIS A 41 -2.84 -24.25 -5.64
C HIS A 41 -3.74 -24.35 -6.87
N LEU A 42 -4.48 -23.28 -7.18
CA LEU A 42 -5.37 -23.23 -8.36
C LEU A 42 -4.57 -23.30 -9.66
N ARG A 43 -3.34 -22.78 -9.68
CA ARG A 43 -2.46 -22.85 -10.87
C ARG A 43 -1.82 -24.23 -11.08
N ARG A 44 -1.81 -25.11 -10.07
CA ARG A 44 -1.18 -26.44 -10.17
C ARG A 44 -2.05 -27.50 -10.85
N HIS A 45 -3.37 -27.27 -10.97
CA HIS A 45 -4.33 -28.29 -11.40
C HIS A 45 -4.79 -28.20 -12.87
N LYS A 46 -4.03 -27.54 -13.77
CA LYS A 46 -4.37 -27.55 -15.21
C LYS A 46 -4.01 -28.88 -15.87
N SER A 47 -4.92 -29.85 -15.82
CA SER A 47 -4.88 -31.09 -16.62
C SER A 47 -6.30 -31.52 -17.06
N GLY A 48 -7.08 -30.63 -17.69
CA GLY A 48 -8.37 -30.99 -18.28
C GLY A 48 -8.93 -29.92 -19.23
N PRO A 49 -9.81 -30.28 -20.19
CA PRO A 49 -10.13 -29.46 -21.36
C PRO A 49 -11.39 -28.56 -21.26
N GLU A 50 -12.02 -28.41 -20.09
CA GLU A 50 -13.23 -27.59 -19.96
C GLU A 50 -13.03 -26.37 -19.03
N GLU A 51 -13.25 -25.18 -19.62
CA GLU A 51 -13.13 -23.78 -19.15
C GLU A 51 -13.90 -23.47 -17.82
N PRO A 52 -13.64 -22.36 -17.06
CA PRO A 52 -13.26 -21.04 -17.56
C PRO A 52 -12.12 -20.32 -16.83
N ALA A 53 -11.57 -19.34 -17.55
CA ALA A 53 -10.61 -18.33 -17.11
C ALA A 53 -9.22 -18.90 -16.76
N CYS A 54 -8.32 -18.72 -17.72
CA CYS A 54 -6.89 -18.63 -17.48
C CYS A 54 -6.61 -17.93 -16.13
N THR A 55 -6.11 -18.65 -15.13
CA THR A 55 -5.72 -18.07 -13.84
C THR A 55 -4.47 -17.22 -14.04
N VAL A 56 -4.66 -16.03 -14.63
CA VAL A 56 -3.61 -15.05 -14.88
C VAL A 56 -3.03 -14.63 -13.54
N ARG A 57 -1.69 -14.61 -13.45
CA ARG A 57 -0.98 -14.22 -12.24
C ARG A 57 -1.43 -12.82 -11.83
N GLY A 58 -1.96 -12.69 -10.60
CA GLY A 58 -2.42 -11.42 -10.06
C GLY A 58 -3.91 -11.13 -10.26
N VAL A 59 -4.64 -11.96 -11.01
CA VAL A 59 -6.10 -11.82 -11.18
C VAL A 59 -6.81 -12.79 -10.25
N TRP A 60 -7.70 -12.28 -9.40
CA TRP A 60 -8.49 -13.08 -8.48
C TRP A 60 -9.89 -13.33 -9.06
N PRO A 61 -10.31 -14.59 -9.28
CA PRO A 61 -11.55 -14.92 -10.01
C PRO A 61 -12.83 -14.92 -9.14
N LEU A 62 -12.68 -14.87 -7.80
CA LEU A 62 -13.79 -14.87 -6.83
C LEU A 62 -14.03 -13.44 -6.30
N PRO A 63 -15.09 -13.17 -5.51
CA PRO A 63 -15.18 -11.89 -4.79
C PRO A 63 -13.88 -11.65 -4.00
N LEU A 64 -13.30 -10.47 -4.19
CA LEU A 64 -12.03 -10.10 -3.58
C LEU A 64 -12.18 -10.14 -2.04
N PRO A 65 -11.24 -10.78 -1.32
CA PRO A 65 -11.16 -10.61 0.12
C PRO A 65 -10.97 -9.12 0.45
N SER A 66 -11.33 -8.73 1.69
CA SER A 66 -11.24 -7.34 2.14
C SER A 66 -9.89 -6.70 1.78
N VAL A 67 -9.94 -5.73 0.87
CA VAL A 67 -8.77 -4.99 0.37
C VAL A 67 -8.12 -4.19 1.49
N LEU A 68 -8.93 -3.71 2.44
CA LEU A 68 -8.50 -2.89 3.58
C LEU A 68 -7.60 -3.67 4.56
N SER A 69 -7.87 -4.96 4.76
CA SER A 69 -7.16 -5.81 5.73
C SER A 69 -6.15 -6.76 5.07
N HIS A 70 -5.94 -6.65 3.76
CA HIS A 70 -5.02 -7.53 3.06
C HIS A 70 -3.56 -7.23 3.43
N CYS A 71 -3.22 -5.95 3.65
CA CYS A 71 -1.88 -5.51 4.02
C CYS A 71 -1.69 -5.45 5.54
N SER A 72 -0.45 -5.45 6.00
CA SER A 72 -0.12 -5.28 7.43
C SER A 72 -0.58 -3.93 8.00
N ARG A 73 -0.68 -2.92 7.13
CA ARG A 73 -1.15 -1.58 7.42
C ARG A 73 -2.45 -1.31 6.67
N LEU A 74 -3.36 -0.60 7.33
CA LEU A 74 -4.65 -0.21 6.76
C LEU A 74 -4.44 0.75 5.58
N THR A 75 -5.05 0.44 4.44
CA THR A 75 -5.02 1.31 3.26
C THR A 75 -6.10 2.40 3.35
N LEU A 76 -5.70 3.66 3.20
CA LEU A 76 -6.57 4.84 3.20
C LEU A 76 -7.06 5.24 1.81
N GLY A 77 -6.29 4.92 0.77
CA GLY A 77 -6.56 5.36 -0.58
C GLY A 77 -5.41 5.10 -1.53
N TRP A 78 -5.49 5.72 -2.72
CA TRP A 78 -4.60 5.45 -3.84
C TRP A 78 -4.13 6.72 -4.52
N VAL A 79 -2.90 6.66 -5.02
CA VAL A 79 -2.28 7.70 -5.83
C VAL A 79 -2.80 7.66 -7.26
N GLN A 80 -3.29 8.80 -7.75
CA GLN A 80 -3.69 8.98 -9.14
C GLN A 80 -2.60 9.63 -9.98
N GLN A 81 -1.79 10.52 -9.40
CA GLN A 81 -0.66 11.15 -10.10
C GLN A 81 0.55 11.11 -9.19
N ALA A 82 1.69 10.69 -9.71
CA ALA A 82 2.93 10.71 -8.96
C ALA A 82 4.11 10.81 -9.90
N ASP A 83 5.04 11.69 -9.56
CA ASP A 83 6.30 11.84 -10.25
C ASP A 83 7.33 12.54 -9.35
N PHE A 84 8.54 12.70 -9.86
CA PHE A 84 9.53 13.59 -9.27
C PHE A 84 9.24 15.05 -9.66
N SER A 85 9.03 15.89 -8.66
CA SER A 85 8.83 17.33 -8.84
C SER A 85 10.19 18.02 -8.92
N LEU A 86 10.52 18.54 -10.11
CA LEU A 86 11.75 19.33 -10.31
C LEU A 86 11.71 20.65 -9.53
N ALA A 87 10.52 21.23 -9.33
CA ALA A 87 10.35 22.47 -8.59
C ALA A 87 10.62 22.31 -7.09
N ALA A 88 10.15 21.20 -6.50
CA ALA A 88 10.37 20.92 -5.07
C ALA A 88 11.66 20.12 -4.80
N GLY A 89 12.29 19.55 -5.84
CA GLY A 89 13.47 18.69 -5.73
C GLY A 89 13.20 17.37 -5.02
N ARG A 90 11.94 16.88 -5.03
CA ARG A 90 11.51 15.67 -4.33
C ARG A 90 10.36 14.97 -5.05
N GLY A 91 10.10 13.72 -4.68
CA GLY A 91 8.92 13.00 -5.14
C GLY A 91 7.64 13.64 -4.62
N GLU A 92 6.67 13.91 -5.50
CA GLU A 92 5.35 14.44 -5.16
C GLU A 92 4.26 13.54 -5.73
N ALA A 93 3.14 13.44 -5.01
CA ALA A 93 2.03 12.59 -5.37
C ALA A 93 0.69 13.24 -5.02
N LEU A 94 -0.28 13.06 -5.90
CA LEU A 94 -1.69 13.39 -5.72
C LEU A 94 -2.46 12.08 -5.51
N ALA A 95 -3.18 11.99 -4.40
CA ALA A 95 -3.93 10.80 -4.01
C ALA A 95 -5.37 11.13 -3.61
N PHE A 96 -6.25 10.16 -3.81
CA PHE A 96 -7.60 10.16 -3.27
C PHE A 96 -7.65 9.25 -2.05
N ILE A 97 -8.18 9.77 -0.95
CA ILE A 97 -8.26 9.07 0.34
C ILE A 97 -9.67 9.16 0.92
N SER A 98 -10.02 8.17 1.74
CA SER A 98 -11.28 8.21 2.49
C SER A 98 -11.21 9.24 3.62
N VAL A 99 -12.21 10.12 3.70
CA VAL A 99 -12.33 11.12 4.78
C VAL A 99 -12.48 10.45 6.15
N SER A 100 -13.24 9.36 6.23
CA SER A 100 -13.42 8.64 7.50
C SER A 100 -12.12 8.01 7.99
N GLY A 101 -11.33 7.45 7.06
CA GLY A 101 -10.00 6.90 7.38
C GLY A 101 -9.02 7.99 7.79
N LEU A 102 -9.04 9.15 7.12
CA LEU A 102 -8.21 10.30 7.45
C LEU A 102 -8.51 10.82 8.86
N LEU A 103 -9.79 11.02 9.20
CA LEU A 103 -10.21 11.49 10.52
C LEU A 103 -9.79 10.50 11.60
N HIS A 104 -10.05 9.21 11.39
CA HIS A 104 -9.63 8.15 12.31
C HIS A 104 -8.12 8.17 12.55
N MET A 105 -7.32 8.34 11.50
CA MET A 105 -5.87 8.45 11.61
C MET A 105 -5.43 9.70 12.40
N ILE A 106 -5.94 10.89 12.04
CA ILE A 106 -5.51 12.15 12.67
C ILE A 106 -5.82 12.15 14.18
N LEU A 107 -6.95 11.56 14.58
CA LEU A 107 -7.34 11.45 15.99
C LEU A 107 -6.42 10.52 16.79
N GLN A 108 -5.84 9.50 16.15
CA GLN A 108 -4.94 8.53 16.79
C GLN A 108 -3.46 8.98 16.79
N GLN A 109 -3.10 9.95 15.94
CA GLN A 109 -1.72 10.41 15.82
C GLN A 109 -1.32 11.42 16.91
N PRO A 110 -0.08 11.35 17.44
CA PRO A 110 0.49 12.39 18.28
C PRO A 110 0.49 13.74 17.55
N GLN A 111 0.37 14.84 18.29
CA GLN A 111 0.20 16.17 17.73
C GLN A 111 1.34 16.56 16.78
N GLU A 112 2.56 16.14 17.09
CA GLU A 112 3.79 16.44 16.35
C GLU A 112 3.89 15.68 15.02
N GLN A 113 3.10 14.63 14.83
CA GLN A 113 3.17 13.72 13.68
C GLN A 113 1.85 13.64 12.91
N ARG A 114 0.90 14.52 13.21
CA ARG A 114 -0.38 14.57 12.51
C ARG A 114 -0.16 14.82 11.01
N GLY A 115 -0.81 13.98 10.20
CA GLY A 115 -0.72 14.07 8.74
C GLY A 115 0.46 13.31 8.14
N VAL A 116 1.29 12.65 8.95
CA VAL A 116 2.28 11.70 8.44
C VAL A 116 1.56 10.44 7.98
N VAL A 117 1.80 10.03 6.74
CA VAL A 117 1.26 8.81 6.14
C VAL A 117 2.38 8.01 5.48
N LEU A 118 2.16 6.70 5.31
CA LEU A 118 3.09 5.85 4.57
C LEU A 118 2.61 5.68 3.13
N LEU A 119 3.56 5.65 2.20
CA LEU A 119 3.30 5.40 0.80
C LEU A 119 3.98 4.10 0.37
N ARG A 120 3.25 3.20 -0.29
CA ARG A 120 3.80 1.95 -0.84
C ARG A 120 3.59 1.86 -2.35
N ASN A 121 4.70 1.79 -3.09
CA ASN A 121 4.66 1.54 -4.53
C ASN A 121 4.25 0.08 -4.82
N PRO A 122 3.48 -0.18 -5.89
CA PRO A 122 3.02 -1.53 -6.21
C PRO A 122 4.17 -2.50 -6.55
N SER A 123 5.28 -1.97 -7.06
CA SER A 123 6.48 -2.74 -7.45
C SER A 123 7.52 -2.86 -6.33
N SER A 124 7.25 -2.36 -5.12
CA SER A 124 8.21 -2.28 -4.01
C SER A 124 7.63 -2.85 -2.70
N LEU A 125 8.49 -3.40 -1.85
CA LEU A 125 8.14 -4.00 -0.54
C LEU A 125 8.90 -3.34 0.61
#